data_AF-A0A969C781-F1
#
_entry.id   AF-A0A969C781-F1
#
_cell.length_a   1.000
_cell.length_b   1.000
_cell.length_c   1.000
_cell.angle_alpha   90.00
_cell.angle_beta   90.00
_cell.angle_gamma   90.00
#
_symmetry.space_group_name_H-M   'P 1'
#
loop_
_entity.id
_entity.type
_entity.pdbx_description
1 polymer ?
#
loop_
_entity_poly.entity_id
_entity_poly.type
_entity_poly.pdbx_seq_one_letter_code
_entity_poly.pdbx_strand_id
1 'polypeptide(L)'
;ALGRLEWRRFASGLFQGQGLRIVRDQVYVLGRDQITRLHDLNGDGEADFYENFNNDTIVAANPAEYCLDLQTDRAGNFYFGKAAPWHPHTTTPHQGVVFRVSPDGARSEVFATGFRAQNGMAISPRDEITVSDNQGHWMPASKLNLIQRGGFYGIVPTAQRELELRWRGTNFIANPSDPAARERHGFTGFGPNQPTPAGYDKPIAWLPMTMDNSSGGQVWATTDKWGPLNDQLLFTSYGKCALFATLLRDVGGRKQAAMIPLGLKFDTGIMRGRVNPRDGQVYVAGMRGWLTSAVRAGGLYRVRHTGKPAHLPVAFVASKTGVELKFSDPLDPKTATDPESYGVERWNYYWSSNYGSKHYSVSERGAVKHDALTVTVARLSADGRTVTLDIADMRPSDQLLLKLNLDGADGALVSREIYATVPVLEAAGK
;
A
#
# COMPACT_ATOMS: atom_id res chain seq x y z
N ALA A 1 22.41 -4.22 22.73
CA ALA A 1 22.26 -4.96 21.45
C ALA A 1 21.13 -5.96 21.61
N LEU A 2 20.46 -6.40 20.53
CA LEU A 2 19.75 -7.69 20.62
C LEU A 2 20.83 -8.75 20.90
N GLY A 3 20.60 -9.64 21.86
CA GLY A 3 21.52 -10.74 22.15
C GLY A 3 21.53 -11.79 21.03
N ARG A 4 21.65 -13.06 21.40
CA ARG A 4 21.49 -14.20 20.49
C ARG A 4 20.02 -14.36 20.10
N LEU A 5 19.71 -14.33 18.80
CA LEU A 5 18.38 -14.69 18.26
C LEU A 5 18.36 -16.20 18.03
N GLU A 6 17.40 -16.90 18.62
CA GLU A 6 17.17 -18.33 18.41
C GLU A 6 15.79 -18.53 17.81
N TRP A 7 15.68 -19.46 16.87
CA TRP A 7 14.41 -19.87 16.29
C TRP A 7 14.41 -21.38 16.11
N ARG A 8 13.22 -21.97 16.20
CA ARG A 8 12.95 -23.35 15.83
C ARG A 8 11.82 -23.37 14.82
N ARG A 9 11.82 -24.38 13.96
CA ARG A 9 10.66 -24.63 13.09
C ARG A 9 9.49 -25.03 13.97
N PHE A 10 8.34 -24.38 13.79
CA PHE A 10 7.10 -24.72 14.49
C PHE A 10 6.18 -25.61 13.66
N ALA A 11 6.17 -25.45 12.34
CA ALA A 11 5.30 -26.22 11.44
C ALA A 11 5.92 -26.32 10.04
N SER A 12 5.49 -27.31 9.26
CA SER A 12 5.86 -27.48 7.84
C SER A 12 4.74 -28.13 7.03
N GLY A 13 4.91 -28.31 5.72
CA GLY A 13 3.90 -29.00 4.88
C GLY A 13 2.68 -28.16 4.47
N LEU A 14 2.70 -26.85 4.72
CA LEU A 14 1.60 -25.93 4.36
C LEU A 14 1.66 -25.54 2.88
N PHE A 15 0.49 -25.48 2.22
CA PHE A 15 0.41 -25.14 0.80
C PHE A 15 0.56 -23.62 0.57
N GLN A 16 1.79 -23.19 0.26
CA GLN A 16 2.14 -21.78 0.02
C GLN A 16 1.73 -20.86 1.19
N GLY A 17 2.21 -21.14 2.41
CA GLY A 17 1.92 -20.33 3.59
C GLY A 17 2.42 -18.88 3.48
N GLN A 18 1.54 -17.95 3.08
CA GLN A 18 1.88 -16.56 2.74
C GLN A 18 1.10 -15.50 3.56
N GLY A 19 0.33 -15.94 4.55
CA GLY A 19 -0.24 -15.10 5.60
C GLY A 19 -0.08 -15.77 6.96
N LEU A 20 0.19 -14.98 8.00
CA LEU A 20 0.32 -15.48 9.37
C LEU A 20 -0.28 -14.48 10.35
N ARG A 21 -1.07 -15.01 11.30
CA ARG A 21 -1.66 -14.26 12.40
C ARG A 21 -1.64 -15.09 13.68
N ILE A 22 -1.33 -14.44 14.79
CA ILE A 22 -1.50 -15.04 16.12
C ILE A 22 -2.76 -14.43 16.74
N VAL A 23 -3.69 -15.27 17.18
CA VAL A 23 -4.95 -14.85 17.81
C VAL A 23 -5.16 -15.69 19.06
N ARG A 24 -5.19 -15.05 20.24
CA ARG A 24 -5.34 -15.74 21.54
C ARG A 24 -4.32 -16.88 21.69
N ASP A 25 -3.05 -16.57 21.44
CA ASP A 25 -1.90 -17.49 21.46
C ASP A 25 -1.95 -18.66 20.46
N GLN A 26 -2.95 -18.70 19.58
CA GLN A 26 -3.04 -19.69 18.50
C GLN A 26 -2.47 -19.14 17.19
N VAL A 27 -1.72 -19.99 16.48
CA VAL A 27 -1.08 -19.64 15.21
C VAL A 27 -1.99 -20.03 14.05
N TYR A 28 -2.36 -19.03 13.24
CA TYR A 28 -3.12 -19.20 12.02
C TYR A 28 -2.22 -18.92 10.82
N VAL A 29 -2.20 -19.85 9.86
CA VAL A 29 -1.43 -19.70 8.62
C VAL A 29 -2.38 -19.79 7.43
N LEU A 30 -2.35 -18.77 6.58
CA LEU A 30 -3.05 -18.77 5.31
C LEU A 30 -2.18 -19.47 4.26
N GLY A 31 -2.67 -20.63 3.81
CA GLY A 31 -2.26 -21.27 2.58
C GLY A 31 -3.13 -20.81 1.41
N ARG A 32 -2.81 -21.32 0.22
CA ARG A 32 -3.58 -21.04 -0.99
C ARG A 32 -4.98 -21.68 -0.97
N ASP A 33 -5.13 -22.76 -0.22
CA ASP A 33 -6.30 -23.62 -0.05
C ASP A 33 -7.13 -23.31 1.19
N GLN A 34 -6.49 -22.97 2.31
CA GLN A 34 -7.18 -22.81 3.59
C GLN A 34 -6.45 -21.89 4.57
N ILE A 35 -7.17 -21.43 5.58
CA ILE A 35 -6.57 -20.98 6.84
C ILE A 35 -6.40 -22.21 7.72
N THR A 36 -5.16 -22.51 8.09
CA THR A 36 -4.83 -23.60 9.02
C THR A 36 -4.62 -23.04 10.42
N ARG A 37 -5.32 -23.57 11.42
CA ARG A 37 -5.04 -23.33 12.83
C ARG A 37 -4.11 -24.43 13.34
N LEU A 38 -2.92 -24.05 13.78
CA LEU A 38 -1.88 -24.97 14.21
C LEU A 38 -1.97 -25.21 15.72
N HIS A 39 -1.88 -26.47 16.13
CA HIS A 39 -1.89 -26.88 17.53
C HIS A 39 -0.66 -27.71 17.87
N ASP A 40 -0.03 -27.38 18.98
CA ASP A 40 0.94 -28.20 19.68
C ASP A 40 0.18 -28.90 20.82
N LEU A 41 -0.18 -30.17 20.61
CA LEU A 41 -1.03 -30.91 21.56
C LEU A 41 -0.20 -31.55 22.68
N ASN A 42 1.11 -31.71 22.47
CA ASN A 42 2.01 -32.42 23.38
C ASN A 42 2.94 -31.46 24.17
N GLY A 43 3.02 -30.19 23.79
CA GLY A 43 3.80 -29.13 24.45
C GLY A 43 5.29 -29.13 24.12
N ASP A 44 5.75 -29.89 23.11
CA ASP A 44 7.16 -29.95 22.70
C ASP A 44 7.58 -28.73 21.86
N GLY A 45 6.58 -27.99 21.37
CA GLY A 45 6.77 -26.78 20.61
C GLY A 45 6.92 -26.93 19.11
N GLU A 46 6.44 -28.04 18.57
CA GLU A 46 6.10 -28.24 17.17
C GLU A 46 4.57 -28.42 17.06
N ALA A 47 4.00 -28.05 15.92
CA ALA A 47 2.58 -28.30 15.66
C ALA A 47 2.37 -29.75 15.23
N ASP A 48 1.55 -30.48 15.99
CA ASP A 48 1.18 -31.89 15.72
C ASP A 48 -0.19 -32.03 15.06
N PHE A 49 -1.04 -31.01 15.16
CA PHE A 49 -2.37 -31.00 14.56
C PHE A 49 -2.60 -29.74 13.74
N TYR A 50 -3.02 -29.95 12.49
CA TYR A 50 -3.23 -28.94 11.47
C TYR A 50 -4.73 -28.89 11.19
N GLU A 51 -5.43 -28.03 11.93
CA GLU A 51 -6.86 -27.89 11.76
C GLU A 51 -7.18 -27.01 10.56
N ASN A 52 -8.06 -27.50 9.69
CA ASN A 52 -8.72 -26.67 8.69
C ASN A 52 -9.71 -25.73 9.40
N PHE A 53 -9.29 -24.48 9.60
CA PHE A 53 -10.13 -23.45 10.21
C PHE A 53 -11.13 -22.86 9.21
N ASN A 54 -10.73 -22.70 7.95
CA ASN A 54 -11.62 -22.31 6.84
C ASN A 54 -10.97 -22.68 5.49
N ASN A 55 -11.71 -23.31 4.58
CA ASN A 55 -11.26 -23.68 3.23
C ASN A 55 -12.28 -23.30 2.14
N ASP A 56 -13.07 -22.25 2.35
CA ASP A 56 -14.08 -21.81 1.38
C ASP A 56 -13.47 -21.21 0.10
N THR A 57 -12.20 -20.80 0.15
CA THR A 57 -11.51 -20.23 -1.02
C THR A 57 -11.37 -21.28 -2.12
N ILE A 58 -11.60 -20.85 -3.37
CA ILE A 58 -11.52 -21.76 -4.51
C ILE A 58 -10.08 -21.75 -5.02
N VAL A 59 -9.50 -22.94 -5.15
CA VAL A 59 -8.17 -23.12 -5.75
C VAL A 59 -8.35 -23.41 -7.24
N ALA A 60 -7.81 -22.53 -8.10
CA ALA A 60 -7.76 -22.77 -9.54
C ALA A 60 -6.39 -23.33 -9.94
N ALA A 61 -6.26 -23.85 -11.17
CA ALA A 61 -4.98 -24.37 -11.66
C ALA A 61 -3.93 -23.28 -11.98
N ASN A 62 -4.34 -22.01 -12.14
CA ASN A 62 -3.41 -20.94 -12.55
C ASN A 62 -2.31 -20.73 -11.49
N PRO A 63 -1.01 -20.73 -11.81
CA PRO A 63 0.05 -20.64 -10.80
C PRO A 63 0.20 -19.25 -10.17
N ALA A 64 -0.37 -18.21 -10.76
CA ALA A 64 -0.18 -16.81 -10.39
C ALA A 64 -1.37 -16.20 -9.63
N GLU A 65 -2.04 -16.98 -8.76
CA GLU A 65 -3.18 -16.51 -7.93
C GLU A 65 -2.96 -16.79 -6.43
N TYR A 66 -1.98 -16.08 -5.86
CA TYR A 66 -1.57 -16.22 -4.47
C TYR A 66 -2.63 -15.73 -3.47
N CYS A 67 -2.74 -16.42 -2.33
CA CYS A 67 -3.42 -15.93 -1.14
C CYS A 67 -2.38 -15.24 -0.25
N LEU A 68 -2.54 -13.95 0.03
CA LEU A 68 -1.50 -13.09 0.60
C LEU A 68 -2.01 -12.33 1.83
N ASP A 69 -1.12 -12.25 2.83
CA ASP A 69 -1.35 -11.59 4.13
C ASP A 69 -2.42 -12.30 4.97
N LEU A 70 -2.50 -11.98 6.26
CA LEU A 70 -3.58 -12.44 7.14
C LEU A 70 -3.71 -11.46 8.30
N GLN A 71 -4.86 -10.82 8.39
CA GLN A 71 -5.15 -9.79 9.38
C GLN A 71 -6.44 -10.09 10.11
N THR A 72 -6.62 -9.47 11.28
CA THR A 72 -7.87 -9.57 12.04
C THR A 72 -8.35 -8.19 12.45
N ASP A 73 -9.66 -7.96 12.38
CA ASP A 73 -10.30 -6.81 13.01
C ASP A 73 -10.54 -7.03 14.52
N ARG A 74 -11.03 -6.01 15.22
CA ARG A 74 -11.36 -6.10 16.65
C ARG A 74 -12.53 -7.04 16.95
N ALA A 75 -13.40 -7.33 15.98
CA ALA A 75 -14.47 -8.32 16.12
C ALA A 75 -13.97 -9.76 15.93
N GLY A 76 -12.69 -9.95 15.56
CA GLY A 76 -12.05 -11.24 15.38
C GLY A 76 -12.24 -11.83 13.98
N ASN A 77 -12.80 -11.10 13.02
CA ASN A 77 -12.90 -11.58 11.64
C ASN A 77 -11.50 -11.60 11.01
N PHE A 78 -11.23 -12.60 10.18
CA PHE A 78 -9.98 -12.68 9.42
C PHE A 78 -10.13 -12.07 8.04
N TYR A 79 -9.06 -11.46 7.53
CA TYR A 79 -9.01 -10.86 6.19
C TYR A 79 -7.73 -11.26 5.48
N PHE A 80 -7.85 -11.54 4.18
CA PHE A 80 -6.73 -11.81 3.30
C PHE A 80 -7.05 -11.46 1.85
N GLY A 81 -6.01 -11.25 1.04
CA GLY A 81 -6.17 -11.03 -0.40
C GLY A 81 -5.96 -12.31 -1.20
N LYS A 82 -6.76 -12.55 -2.24
CA LYS A 82 -6.46 -13.52 -3.29
C LYS A 82 -6.22 -12.78 -4.60
N ALA A 83 -5.00 -12.89 -5.13
CA ALA A 83 -4.57 -12.17 -6.33
C ALA A 83 -5.36 -12.59 -7.59
N ALA A 84 -5.36 -11.73 -8.59
CA ALA A 84 -5.81 -12.09 -9.92
C ALA A 84 -4.80 -13.03 -10.60
N PRO A 85 -5.24 -13.92 -11.48
CA PRO A 85 -4.33 -14.74 -12.28
C PRO A 85 -3.47 -13.88 -13.22
N TRP A 86 -2.37 -14.45 -13.70
CA TRP A 86 -1.59 -13.91 -14.80
C TRP A 86 -1.66 -14.84 -16.02
N HIS A 87 -2.01 -14.37 -17.22
CA HIS A 87 -2.75 -13.13 -17.52
C HIS A 87 -4.08 -13.09 -16.74
N PRO A 88 -4.74 -11.93 -16.55
CA PRO A 88 -5.93 -11.81 -15.70
C PRO A 88 -7.20 -12.37 -16.34
N HIS A 89 -7.13 -13.62 -16.83
CA HIS A 89 -8.27 -14.40 -17.25
C HIS A 89 -8.89 -15.08 -16.04
N THR A 90 -9.90 -14.41 -15.50
CA THR A 90 -10.65 -14.89 -14.35
C THR A 90 -11.48 -16.13 -14.70
N THR A 91 -11.42 -17.15 -13.85
CA THR A 91 -12.18 -18.42 -13.96
C THR A 91 -12.95 -18.77 -12.70
N THR A 92 -12.72 -18.06 -11.58
CA THR A 92 -13.42 -18.29 -10.31
C THR A 92 -13.90 -16.96 -9.71
N PRO A 93 -14.94 -16.97 -8.86
CA PRO A 93 -15.44 -15.75 -8.21
C PRO A 93 -14.48 -15.19 -7.15
N HIS A 94 -13.41 -15.92 -6.83
CA HIS A 94 -12.49 -15.64 -5.73
C HIS A 94 -11.15 -15.03 -6.18
N GLN A 95 -10.96 -14.80 -7.48
CA GLN A 95 -9.75 -14.20 -8.03
C GLN A 95 -9.84 -12.66 -8.01
N GLY A 96 -8.77 -12.02 -7.55
CA GLY A 96 -8.64 -10.56 -7.45
C GLY A 96 -9.57 -9.93 -6.41
N VAL A 97 -9.70 -10.58 -5.24
CA VAL A 97 -10.61 -10.17 -4.16
C VAL A 97 -9.89 -10.04 -2.82
N VAL A 98 -10.52 -9.31 -1.90
CA VAL A 98 -10.26 -9.40 -0.47
C VAL A 98 -11.37 -10.23 0.16
N PHE A 99 -11.00 -11.24 0.93
CA PHE A 99 -11.93 -12.03 1.73
C PHE A 99 -12.09 -11.45 3.13
N ARG A 100 -13.26 -11.72 3.71
CA ARG A 100 -13.51 -11.68 5.15
C ARG A 100 -14.00 -13.06 5.59
N VAL A 101 -13.45 -13.60 6.66
CA VAL A 101 -13.86 -14.87 7.29
C VAL A 101 -14.34 -14.58 8.71
N SER A 102 -15.44 -15.21 9.12
CA SER A 102 -16.01 -15.04 10.46
C SER A 102 -15.03 -15.48 11.55
N PRO A 103 -15.17 -14.98 12.80
CA PRO A 103 -14.21 -15.27 13.87
C PRO A 103 -14.13 -16.75 14.26
N ASP A 104 -15.17 -17.52 13.94
CA ASP A 104 -15.27 -18.97 14.14
C ASP A 104 -14.82 -19.79 12.93
N GLY A 105 -14.47 -19.15 11.81
CA GLY A 105 -14.05 -19.82 10.57
C GLY A 105 -15.21 -20.39 9.74
N ALA A 106 -16.45 -20.31 10.23
CA ALA A 106 -17.58 -21.03 9.64
C ALA A 106 -18.10 -20.44 8.31
N ARG A 107 -17.80 -19.17 8.02
CA ARG A 107 -18.27 -18.49 6.80
C ARG A 107 -17.23 -17.51 6.28
N SER A 108 -17.12 -17.44 4.96
CA SER A 108 -16.37 -16.40 4.28
C SER A 108 -17.26 -15.57 3.33
N GLU A 109 -16.83 -14.36 3.04
CA GLU A 109 -17.43 -13.48 2.04
C GLU A 109 -16.37 -12.76 1.21
N VAL A 110 -16.70 -12.47 -0.05
CA VAL A 110 -15.96 -11.50 -0.86
C VAL A 110 -16.25 -10.11 -0.32
N PHE A 111 -15.28 -9.54 0.39
CA PHE A 111 -15.39 -8.23 1.02
C PHE A 111 -15.21 -7.09 0.02
N ALA A 112 -14.27 -7.22 -0.92
CA ALA A 112 -13.98 -6.23 -1.96
C ALA A 112 -13.35 -6.87 -3.20
N THR A 113 -13.42 -6.22 -4.36
CA THR A 113 -13.04 -6.80 -5.65
C THR A 113 -12.21 -5.84 -6.52
N GLY A 114 -11.74 -6.31 -7.67
CA GLY A 114 -11.00 -5.47 -8.63
C GLY A 114 -9.53 -5.28 -8.29
N PHE A 115 -8.91 -6.28 -7.66
CA PHE A 115 -7.46 -6.29 -7.38
C PHE A 115 -6.67 -7.08 -8.40
N ARG A 116 -5.39 -6.73 -8.53
CA ARG A 116 -4.44 -7.34 -9.48
C ARG A 116 -3.55 -8.36 -8.80
N ALA A 117 -2.64 -7.87 -7.96
CA ALA A 117 -1.62 -8.65 -7.29
C ALA A 117 -1.33 -7.98 -5.95
N GLN A 118 -2.36 -7.92 -5.11
CA GLN A 118 -2.31 -7.29 -3.81
C GLN A 118 -1.39 -8.07 -2.88
N ASN A 119 -0.25 -7.48 -2.50
CA ASN A 119 0.75 -8.16 -1.70
C ASN A 119 0.57 -7.91 -0.20
N GLY A 120 0.11 -6.72 0.16
CA GLY A 120 0.15 -6.24 1.53
C GLY A 120 -1.18 -5.76 2.03
N MET A 121 -1.47 -6.06 3.30
CA MET A 121 -2.64 -5.55 4.00
C MET A 121 -2.26 -5.10 5.42
N ALA A 122 -2.96 -4.09 5.92
CA ALA A 122 -3.02 -3.80 7.34
C ALA A 122 -4.45 -3.43 7.74
N ILE A 123 -4.75 -3.67 9.02
CA ILE A 123 -5.97 -3.20 9.67
C ILE A 123 -5.52 -2.26 10.80
N SER A 124 -6.06 -1.04 10.80
CA SER A 124 -5.74 -0.04 11.83
C SER A 124 -6.37 -0.40 13.18
N PRO A 125 -5.94 0.24 14.28
CA PRO A 125 -6.62 0.13 15.58
C PRO A 125 -8.11 0.53 15.55
N ARG A 126 -8.55 1.20 14.48
CA ARG A 126 -9.94 1.62 14.24
C ARG A 126 -10.65 0.77 13.18
N ASP A 127 -10.09 -0.39 12.85
CA ASP A 127 -10.59 -1.32 11.83
C ASP A 127 -10.61 -0.74 10.39
N GLU A 128 -9.81 0.30 10.12
CA GLU A 128 -9.62 0.78 8.74
C GLU A 128 -8.69 -0.19 7.99
N ILE A 129 -9.18 -0.76 6.90
CA ILE A 129 -8.42 -1.75 6.10
C ILE A 129 -7.66 -1.02 5.00
N THR A 130 -6.35 -1.23 4.91
CA THR A 130 -5.55 -0.75 3.79
C THR A 130 -4.94 -1.91 3.03
N VAL A 131 -4.92 -1.83 1.70
CA VAL A 131 -4.33 -2.87 0.83
C VAL A 131 -3.47 -2.22 -0.24
N SER A 132 -2.24 -2.69 -0.37
CA SER A 132 -1.35 -2.34 -1.47
C SER A 132 -1.59 -3.24 -2.68
N ASP A 133 -1.49 -2.67 -3.88
CA ASP A 133 -1.62 -3.41 -5.13
C ASP A 133 -0.53 -2.98 -6.12
N ASN A 134 -0.05 -3.94 -6.90
CA ASN A 134 1.11 -3.78 -7.78
C ASN A 134 0.69 -3.33 -9.18
N GLN A 135 1.48 -2.47 -9.82
CA GLN A 135 1.23 -1.99 -11.18
C GLN A 135 1.01 -3.11 -12.22
N GLY A 136 0.17 -2.80 -13.22
CA GLY A 136 0.15 -3.41 -14.54
C GLY A 136 -1.19 -3.19 -15.25
N HIS A 137 -1.75 -4.20 -15.90
CA HIS A 137 -3.04 -4.09 -16.61
C HIS A 137 -4.12 -3.49 -15.73
N TRP A 138 -4.82 -2.46 -16.21
CA TRP A 138 -5.83 -1.71 -15.45
C TRP A 138 -5.34 -1.05 -14.16
N MET A 139 -4.02 -1.04 -13.94
CA MET A 139 -3.38 -0.56 -12.72
C MET A 139 -2.24 0.40 -13.09
N PRO A 140 -2.53 1.70 -13.23
CA PRO A 140 -1.60 2.68 -13.83
C PRO A 140 -0.21 2.75 -13.18
N ALA A 141 -0.19 2.71 -11.85
CA ALA A 141 0.98 2.61 -10.99
C ALA A 141 0.65 1.66 -9.83
N SER A 142 1.64 1.26 -9.04
CA SER A 142 1.36 0.61 -7.77
C SER A 142 0.58 1.59 -6.88
N LYS A 143 -0.21 1.08 -5.94
CA LYS A 143 -1.09 1.93 -5.13
C LYS A 143 -1.35 1.38 -3.75
N LEU A 144 -1.68 2.26 -2.82
CA LEU A 144 -2.25 1.94 -1.52
C LEU A 144 -3.72 2.39 -1.52
N ASN A 145 -4.61 1.47 -1.16
CA ASN A 145 -6.05 1.71 -1.14
C ASN A 145 -6.57 1.69 0.30
N LEU A 146 -7.61 2.49 0.56
CA LEU A 146 -8.49 2.31 1.73
C LEU A 146 -9.65 1.42 1.30
N ILE A 147 -9.79 0.26 1.93
CA ILE A 147 -10.73 -0.77 1.52
C ILE A 147 -12.08 -0.60 2.23
N GLN A 148 -13.13 -0.61 1.42
CA GLN A 148 -14.53 -0.55 1.85
C GLN A 148 -15.26 -1.82 1.42
N ARG A 149 -16.21 -2.25 2.23
CA ARG A 149 -17.05 -3.40 1.92
C ARG A 149 -17.81 -3.13 0.62
N GLY A 150 -17.75 -4.05 -0.32
CA GLY A 150 -18.36 -3.87 -1.63
C GLY A 150 -17.66 -2.82 -2.49
N GLY A 151 -16.39 -2.47 -2.24
CA GLY A 151 -15.60 -1.62 -3.15
C GLY A 151 -15.09 -2.36 -4.39
N PHE A 152 -14.79 -1.61 -5.46
CA PHE A 152 -14.17 -2.08 -6.71
C PHE A 152 -12.90 -1.27 -7.01
N TYR A 153 -11.75 -1.94 -7.00
CA TYR A 153 -10.43 -1.29 -7.05
C TYR A 153 -9.79 -1.28 -8.45
N GLY A 154 -10.59 -1.40 -9.51
CA GLY A 154 -10.20 -0.95 -10.86
C GLY A 154 -9.68 -2.02 -11.82
N ILE A 155 -9.48 -3.27 -11.40
CA ILE A 155 -9.17 -4.38 -12.32
C ILE A 155 -10.47 -4.95 -12.88
N VAL A 156 -10.84 -4.52 -14.08
CA VAL A 156 -12.08 -4.94 -14.75
C VAL A 156 -12.23 -6.45 -14.85
N PRO A 157 -11.19 -7.24 -15.21
CA PRO A 157 -11.32 -8.70 -15.25
C PRO A 157 -11.69 -9.36 -13.91
N THR A 158 -11.43 -8.71 -12.77
CA THR A 158 -11.71 -9.22 -11.42
C THR A 158 -12.76 -8.38 -10.68
N ALA A 159 -13.67 -7.74 -11.41
CA ALA A 159 -14.80 -7.03 -10.82
C ALA A 159 -15.66 -7.94 -9.92
N GLN A 160 -15.89 -9.20 -10.33
CA GLN A 160 -16.71 -10.18 -9.61
C GLN A 160 -18.11 -9.64 -9.20
N ARG A 161 -18.64 -8.73 -9.99
CA ARG A 161 -19.92 -8.05 -9.76
C ARG A 161 -20.40 -7.40 -11.03
N GLU A 162 -21.69 -7.10 -11.08
CA GLU A 162 -22.24 -6.24 -12.10
C GLU A 162 -21.68 -4.83 -12.01
N LEU A 163 -21.29 -4.29 -13.16
CA LEU A 163 -20.87 -2.91 -13.33
C LEU A 163 -21.68 -2.30 -14.48
N GLU A 164 -21.87 -0.98 -14.44
CA GLU A 164 -22.23 -0.25 -15.65
C GLU A 164 -21.00 -0.17 -16.55
N LEU A 165 -21.14 -0.73 -17.74
CA LEU A 165 -20.08 -0.92 -18.71
C LEU A 165 -20.39 -0.18 -20.00
N ARG A 166 -19.38 0.48 -20.55
CA ARG A 166 -19.43 1.09 -21.89
C ARG A 166 -18.59 0.28 -22.87
N TRP A 167 -19.19 -0.11 -23.99
CA TRP A 167 -18.52 -0.84 -25.05
C TRP A 167 -19.13 -0.54 -26.41
N ARG A 168 -18.29 -0.26 -27.42
CA ARG A 168 -18.72 -0.03 -28.83
C ARG A 168 -19.87 0.98 -28.98
N GLY A 169 -19.91 2.01 -28.14
CA GLY A 169 -20.94 3.05 -28.16
C GLY A 169 -22.22 2.72 -27.38
N THR A 170 -22.31 1.55 -26.74
CA THR A 170 -23.47 1.13 -25.95
C THR A 170 -23.09 1.02 -24.47
N ASN A 171 -24.04 1.36 -23.60
CA ASN A 171 -23.96 1.08 -22.16
C ASN A 171 -24.81 -0.15 -21.83
N PHE A 172 -24.31 -1.01 -20.95
CA PHE A 172 -24.99 -2.20 -20.46
C PHE A 172 -24.52 -2.55 -19.05
N ILE A 173 -25.32 -3.33 -18.33
CA ILE A 173 -24.95 -3.85 -17.01
C ILE A 173 -24.55 -5.31 -17.18
N ALA A 174 -23.35 -5.67 -16.75
CA ALA A 174 -22.89 -7.05 -16.71
C ALA A 174 -21.74 -7.21 -15.72
N ASN A 175 -21.48 -8.46 -15.30
CA ASN A 175 -20.27 -8.82 -14.58
C ASN A 175 -19.14 -9.13 -15.59
N PRO A 176 -18.11 -8.28 -15.74
CA PRO A 176 -17.05 -8.52 -16.71
C PRO A 176 -16.13 -9.71 -16.36
N SER A 177 -16.20 -10.22 -15.13
CA SER A 177 -15.48 -11.42 -14.69
C SER A 177 -16.18 -12.73 -15.10
N ASP A 178 -17.49 -12.70 -15.34
CA ASP A 178 -18.30 -13.88 -15.66
C ASP A 178 -17.99 -14.39 -17.09
N PRO A 179 -17.57 -15.65 -17.27
CA PRO A 179 -17.42 -16.27 -18.59
C PRO A 179 -18.67 -16.16 -19.48
N ALA A 180 -19.87 -16.34 -18.93
CA ALA A 180 -21.11 -16.32 -19.70
C ALA A 180 -21.47 -14.89 -20.17
N ALA A 181 -21.20 -13.88 -19.34
CA ALA A 181 -21.36 -12.48 -19.73
C ALA A 181 -20.36 -12.10 -20.85
N ARG A 182 -19.11 -12.56 -20.75
CA ARG A 182 -18.07 -12.37 -21.76
C ARG A 182 -18.47 -12.94 -23.11
N GLU A 183 -18.97 -14.17 -23.13
CA GLU A 183 -19.47 -14.84 -24.33
C GLU A 183 -20.66 -14.08 -24.94
N ARG A 184 -21.67 -13.77 -24.14
CA ARG A 184 -22.89 -13.06 -24.56
C ARG A 184 -22.60 -11.72 -25.24
N HIS A 185 -21.63 -10.96 -24.71
CA HIS A 185 -21.29 -9.62 -25.20
C HIS A 185 -20.04 -9.60 -26.10
N GLY A 186 -19.37 -10.73 -26.30
CA GLY A 186 -18.23 -10.88 -27.21
C GLY A 186 -16.96 -10.14 -26.80
N PHE A 187 -16.66 -10.03 -25.50
CA PHE A 187 -15.39 -9.45 -25.01
C PHE A 187 -14.52 -10.50 -24.30
N THR A 188 -13.20 -10.33 -24.36
CA THR A 188 -12.21 -11.39 -24.06
C THR A 188 -11.89 -11.59 -22.57
N GLY A 189 -12.56 -10.90 -21.66
CA GLY A 189 -12.16 -10.73 -20.25
C GLY A 189 -10.78 -10.09 -19.94
N PHE A 190 -9.88 -9.90 -20.91
CA PHE A 190 -8.62 -9.19 -20.76
C PHE A 190 -8.10 -8.64 -22.12
N GLY A 191 -7.25 -7.62 -22.11
CA GLY A 191 -6.61 -7.05 -23.32
C GLY A 191 -7.30 -5.78 -23.85
N PRO A 192 -7.05 -5.39 -25.12
CA PRO A 192 -7.64 -4.17 -25.71
C PRO A 192 -9.14 -4.31 -26.00
N ASN A 193 -9.64 -5.54 -26.15
CA ASN A 193 -11.04 -5.83 -26.48
C ASN A 193 -11.89 -6.00 -25.22
N GLN A 194 -12.00 -4.94 -24.40
CA GLN A 194 -12.67 -4.97 -23.08
C GLN A 194 -13.61 -3.78 -22.87
N PRO A 195 -14.80 -3.99 -22.26
CA PRO A 195 -15.63 -2.89 -21.80
C PRO A 195 -14.92 -2.05 -20.73
N THR A 196 -15.28 -0.77 -20.67
CA THR A 196 -14.75 0.15 -19.65
C THR A 196 -15.86 0.50 -18.65
N PRO A 197 -15.63 0.34 -17.34
CA PRO A 197 -16.58 0.80 -16.33
C PRO A 197 -16.63 2.32 -16.23
N ALA A 198 -17.70 2.86 -15.65
CA ALA A 198 -17.81 4.29 -15.33
C ALA A 198 -16.70 4.79 -14.39
N GLY A 199 -16.19 3.94 -13.50
CA GLY A 199 -15.14 4.30 -12.56
C GLY A 199 -14.72 3.15 -11.65
N TYR A 200 -13.93 3.50 -10.64
CA TYR A 200 -13.44 2.61 -9.60
C TYR A 200 -13.07 3.43 -8.35
N ASP A 201 -13.01 2.77 -7.20
CA ASP A 201 -12.60 3.35 -5.93
C ASP A 201 -11.13 3.78 -5.97
N LYS A 202 -10.92 5.09 -5.80
CA LYS A 202 -9.59 5.70 -5.98
C LYS A 202 -8.66 5.37 -4.80
N PRO A 203 -7.36 5.17 -5.05
CA PRO A 203 -6.41 4.93 -3.97
C PRO A 203 -6.22 6.17 -3.09
N ILE A 204 -5.68 5.92 -1.90
CA ILE A 204 -5.21 6.98 -1.00
C ILE A 204 -3.78 7.41 -1.34
N ALA A 205 -2.99 6.54 -1.98
CA ALA A 205 -1.67 6.87 -2.52
C ALA A 205 -1.38 6.08 -3.81
N TRP A 206 -0.79 6.76 -4.78
CA TRP A 206 -0.07 6.16 -5.89
C TRP A 206 1.41 6.02 -5.54
N LEU A 207 2.03 4.96 -6.05
CA LEU A 207 3.43 4.63 -5.89
C LEU A 207 4.04 4.44 -7.29
N PRO A 208 4.68 5.47 -7.86
CA PRO A 208 5.35 5.37 -9.16
C PRO A 208 6.47 4.33 -9.11
N MET A 209 6.78 3.67 -10.24
CA MET A 209 7.81 2.61 -10.28
C MET A 209 9.20 3.06 -9.80
N THR A 210 9.51 4.35 -9.95
CA THR A 210 10.76 4.95 -9.46
C THR A 210 10.82 4.89 -7.94
N MET A 211 9.70 5.18 -7.28
CA MET A 211 9.53 5.12 -5.82
C MET A 211 9.38 3.68 -5.32
N ASP A 212 8.49 2.89 -5.93
CA ASP A 212 8.26 1.49 -5.59
C ASP A 212 7.67 0.72 -6.78
N ASN A 213 8.45 -0.20 -7.34
CA ASN A 213 8.04 -1.04 -8.45
C ASN A 213 7.33 -2.33 -8.01
N SER A 214 7.37 -2.67 -6.71
CA SER A 214 6.60 -3.78 -6.18
C SER A 214 6.35 -3.64 -4.68
N SER A 215 5.10 -3.38 -4.35
CA SER A 215 4.66 -3.06 -3.00
C SER A 215 4.67 -4.26 -2.07
N GLY A 216 5.06 -4.02 -0.82
CA GLY A 216 4.98 -4.96 0.30
C GLY A 216 3.73 -4.73 1.16
N GLY A 217 3.78 -5.22 2.40
CA GLY A 217 2.82 -5.03 3.48
C GLY A 217 2.86 -3.65 4.14
N GLN A 218 1.99 -3.47 5.13
CA GLN A 218 1.98 -2.30 5.99
C GLN A 218 1.95 -2.71 7.46
N VAL A 219 2.35 -1.80 8.33
CA VAL A 219 2.32 -2.00 9.79
C VAL A 219 2.11 -0.67 10.48
N TRP A 220 1.21 -0.63 11.45
CA TRP A 220 1.00 0.56 12.27
C TRP A 220 2.02 0.59 13.42
N ALA A 221 2.73 1.71 13.58
CA ALA A 221 3.69 1.93 14.65
C ALA A 221 3.00 2.43 15.94
N THR A 222 2.13 1.62 16.53
CA THR A 222 1.22 2.01 17.63
C THR A 222 1.88 1.92 19.01
N THR A 223 3.07 2.50 19.17
CA THR A 223 3.78 2.51 20.46
C THR A 223 4.53 3.83 20.64
N ASP A 224 4.48 4.38 21.85
CA ASP A 224 5.21 5.59 22.26
C ASP A 224 6.72 5.55 21.93
N LYS A 225 7.30 4.33 21.84
CA LYS A 225 8.70 4.09 21.46
C LYS A 225 9.07 4.61 20.07
N TRP A 226 8.09 4.82 19.19
CA TRP A 226 8.33 5.31 17.83
C TRP A 226 8.43 6.84 17.72
N GLY A 227 8.32 7.55 18.84
CA GLY A 227 8.55 9.00 18.93
C GLY A 227 7.73 9.76 17.87
N PRO A 228 8.38 10.50 16.94
CA PRO A 228 7.66 11.32 15.95
C PRO A 228 6.80 10.51 14.97
N LEU A 229 7.04 9.21 14.84
CA LEU A 229 6.26 8.31 13.98
C LEU A 229 5.27 7.43 14.75
N ASN A 230 5.04 7.70 16.04
CA ASN A 230 4.01 6.99 16.78
C ASN A 230 2.63 7.15 16.10
N ASP A 231 1.87 6.06 16.07
CA ASP A 231 0.57 5.92 15.40
C ASP A 231 0.58 6.16 13.89
N GLN A 232 1.76 6.19 13.26
CA GLN A 232 1.86 6.27 11.80
C GLN A 232 1.77 4.89 11.15
N LEU A 233 1.15 4.86 9.97
CA LEU A 233 1.21 3.71 9.09
C LEU A 233 2.59 3.68 8.41
N LEU A 234 3.30 2.57 8.55
CA LEU A 234 4.51 2.30 7.80
C LEU A 234 4.20 1.39 6.63
N PHE A 235 4.78 1.70 5.48
CA PHE A 235 4.61 0.96 4.25
C PHE A 235 5.94 0.30 3.84
N THR A 236 5.90 -1.01 3.61
CA THR A 236 7.08 -1.77 3.18
C THR A 236 7.12 -1.87 1.66
N SER A 237 8.32 -1.76 1.09
CA SER A 237 8.55 -1.97 -0.33
C SER A 237 9.38 -3.24 -0.54
N TYR A 238 8.79 -4.18 -1.28
CA TYR A 238 9.47 -5.39 -1.69
C TYR A 238 10.42 -5.11 -2.87
N GLY A 239 10.00 -4.32 -3.85
CA GLY A 239 10.76 -4.00 -5.05
C GLY A 239 12.04 -3.23 -4.74
N LYS A 240 11.93 -2.14 -3.97
CA LYS A 240 13.04 -1.24 -3.64
C LYS A 240 13.73 -1.52 -2.30
N CYS A 241 13.34 -2.57 -1.59
CA CYS A 241 13.93 -2.94 -0.30
C CYS A 241 13.95 -1.74 0.68
N ALA A 242 12.78 -1.14 0.90
CA ALA A 242 12.66 0.14 1.58
C ALA A 242 11.48 0.15 2.57
N LEU A 243 11.47 1.15 3.45
CA LEU A 243 10.39 1.44 4.39
C LEU A 243 10.01 2.92 4.27
N PHE A 244 8.71 3.18 4.23
CA PHE A 244 8.15 4.52 4.14
C PHE A 244 7.27 4.81 5.35
N ALA A 245 7.24 6.05 5.81
CA ALA A 245 6.10 6.55 6.58
C ALA A 245 5.00 7.00 5.61
N THR A 246 3.75 6.67 5.93
CA THR A 246 2.56 7.07 5.18
C THR A 246 1.83 8.13 5.98
N LEU A 247 1.99 9.40 5.58
CA LEU A 247 1.33 10.53 6.23
C LEU A 247 -0.11 10.62 5.72
N LEU A 248 -1.04 10.01 6.44
CA LEU A 248 -2.46 9.98 6.11
C LEU A 248 -3.13 11.33 6.47
N ARG A 249 -3.99 11.82 5.58
CA ARG A 249 -4.78 13.02 5.80
C ARG A 249 -6.20 12.83 5.28
N ASP A 250 -7.18 13.35 6.01
CA ASP A 250 -8.55 13.49 5.54
C ASP A 250 -8.76 14.92 5.05
N VAL A 251 -9.16 15.07 3.79
CA VAL A 251 -9.43 16.36 3.15
C VAL A 251 -10.80 16.30 2.49
N GLY A 252 -11.76 17.05 3.03
CA GLY A 252 -13.11 17.10 2.48
C GLY A 252 -13.83 15.74 2.47
N GLY A 253 -13.58 14.88 3.46
CA GLY A 253 -14.17 13.54 3.54
C GLY A 253 -13.47 12.50 2.66
N ARG A 254 -12.35 12.85 2.02
CA ARG A 254 -11.51 11.93 1.26
C ARG A 254 -10.15 11.78 1.91
N LYS A 255 -9.80 10.53 2.22
CA LYS A 255 -8.46 10.19 2.70
C LYS A 255 -7.46 10.20 1.54
N GLN A 256 -6.30 10.80 1.76
CA GLN A 256 -5.16 10.80 0.84
C GLN A 256 -3.85 10.73 1.65
N ALA A 257 -2.72 10.49 0.99
CA ALA A 257 -1.46 10.33 1.70
C ALA A 257 -0.24 10.89 0.95
N ALA A 258 0.76 11.28 1.76
CA ALA A 258 2.12 11.47 1.31
C ALA A 258 3.02 10.33 1.82
N MET A 259 3.89 9.84 0.95
CA MET A 259 4.79 8.73 1.22
C MET A 259 6.21 9.28 1.43
N ILE A 260 6.79 9.00 2.60
CA ILE A 260 8.07 9.54 3.05
C ILE A 260 9.07 8.41 3.21
N PRO A 261 10.13 8.32 2.37
CA PRO A 261 11.15 7.31 2.54
C PRO A 261 11.92 7.54 3.85
N LEU A 262 12.05 6.50 4.67
CA LEU A 262 12.76 6.59 5.94
C LEU A 262 14.30 6.61 5.78
N GLY A 263 14.81 6.37 4.56
CA GLY A 263 16.26 6.33 4.28
C GLY A 263 16.97 5.09 4.82
N LEU A 264 16.21 4.07 5.24
CA LEU A 264 16.74 2.79 5.70
C LEU A 264 17.07 1.89 4.51
N LYS A 265 18.17 1.14 4.62
CA LYS A 265 18.58 0.15 3.62
C LYS A 265 18.33 -1.26 4.14
N PHE A 266 17.78 -2.10 3.28
CA PHE A 266 17.56 -3.52 3.58
C PHE A 266 18.17 -4.37 2.46
N ASP A 267 18.74 -5.51 2.82
CA ASP A 267 19.33 -6.44 1.84
C ASP A 267 18.28 -7.35 1.18
N THR A 268 17.01 -7.24 1.59
CA THR A 268 15.90 -8.06 1.10
C THR A 268 14.67 -7.21 0.79
N GLY A 269 13.81 -7.72 -0.09
CA GLY A 269 12.55 -7.10 -0.42
C GLY A 269 11.60 -7.23 0.76
N ILE A 270 11.36 -6.13 1.47
CA ILE A 270 10.57 -6.15 2.69
C ILE A 270 9.09 -6.34 2.35
N MET A 271 8.48 -7.37 2.94
CA MET A 271 7.10 -7.77 2.63
C MET A 271 6.15 -7.68 3.83
N ARG A 272 6.62 -7.94 5.04
CA ARG A 272 5.75 -8.00 6.22
C ARG A 272 6.40 -7.27 7.38
N GLY A 273 5.57 -6.58 8.16
CA GLY A 273 5.96 -5.91 9.40
C GLY A 273 5.02 -6.27 10.54
N ARG A 274 5.55 -6.36 11.76
CA ARG A 274 4.78 -6.50 13.00
C ARG A 274 5.46 -5.70 14.12
N VAL A 275 4.67 -5.07 14.97
CA VAL A 275 5.17 -4.51 16.24
C VAL A 275 5.35 -5.66 17.22
N ASN A 276 6.53 -5.76 17.82
CA ASN A 276 6.77 -6.70 18.92
C ASN A 276 6.23 -6.09 20.22
N PRO A 277 5.22 -6.71 20.88
CA PRO A 277 4.61 -6.15 22.09
C PRO A 277 5.57 -6.09 23.28
N ARG A 278 6.68 -6.84 23.27
CA ARG A 278 7.65 -6.85 24.39
C ARG A 278 8.55 -5.61 24.40
N ASP A 279 8.96 -5.10 23.24
CA ASP A 279 9.89 -3.97 23.14
C ASP A 279 9.33 -2.76 22.37
N GLY A 280 8.12 -2.88 21.82
CA GLY A 280 7.44 -1.86 21.04
C GLY A 280 8.09 -1.54 19.71
N GLN A 281 9.03 -2.35 19.22
CA GLN A 281 9.74 -2.07 17.98
C GLN A 281 9.10 -2.78 16.79
N VAL A 282 9.29 -2.23 15.59
CA VAL A 282 8.80 -2.89 14.37
C VAL A 282 9.83 -3.89 13.91
N TYR A 283 9.40 -5.13 13.73
CA TYR A 283 10.16 -6.18 13.08
C TYR A 283 9.64 -6.34 11.67
N VAL A 284 10.55 -6.33 10.69
CA VAL A 284 10.22 -6.51 9.29
C VAL A 284 10.95 -7.71 8.72
N ALA A 285 10.26 -8.47 7.87
CA ALA A 285 10.78 -9.63 7.18
C ALA A 285 10.65 -9.46 5.67
N GLY A 286 11.64 -9.98 4.96
CA GLY A 286 11.73 -9.88 3.52
C GLY A 286 12.45 -11.05 2.88
N MET A 287 12.32 -11.14 1.56
CA MET A 287 12.97 -12.17 0.75
C MET A 287 13.42 -11.61 -0.60
N ARG A 288 14.17 -12.40 -1.36
CA ARG A 288 14.46 -12.11 -2.76
C ARG A 288 13.63 -13.00 -3.68
N GLY A 289 13.03 -12.37 -4.70
CA GLY A 289 12.29 -13.04 -5.77
C GLY A 289 12.23 -12.17 -7.02
N TRP A 290 11.08 -12.12 -7.67
CA TRP A 290 10.89 -11.40 -8.94
C TRP A 290 11.08 -9.88 -8.81
N LEU A 291 11.89 -9.27 -9.69
CA LEU A 291 12.07 -7.81 -9.87
C LEU A 291 12.29 -6.98 -8.59
N THR A 292 13.09 -7.49 -7.66
CA THR A 292 13.51 -6.76 -6.44
C THR A 292 14.99 -6.36 -6.51
N SER A 293 15.35 -5.27 -5.81
CA SER A 293 16.73 -4.85 -5.57
C SER A 293 17.45 -5.68 -4.48
N ALA A 294 16.81 -6.71 -3.94
CA ALA A 294 17.34 -7.55 -2.87
C ALA A 294 18.62 -8.28 -3.28
N VAL A 295 19.60 -8.28 -2.36
CA VAL A 295 20.89 -8.98 -2.53
C VAL A 295 20.99 -10.26 -1.71
N ARG A 296 20.09 -10.48 -0.75
CA ARG A 296 20.02 -11.69 0.09
C ARG A 296 18.70 -12.45 -0.08
N ALA A 297 18.75 -13.77 0.11
CA ALA A 297 17.57 -14.63 -0.07
C ALA A 297 16.43 -14.35 0.94
N GLY A 298 16.78 -14.01 2.18
CA GLY A 298 15.84 -13.76 3.27
C GLY A 298 16.47 -12.90 4.36
N GLY A 299 15.64 -12.17 5.11
CA GLY A 299 16.10 -11.28 6.17
C GLY A 299 15.00 -10.96 7.17
N LEU A 300 15.39 -10.86 8.45
CA LEU A 300 14.58 -10.37 9.55
C LEU A 300 15.32 -9.19 10.19
N TYR A 301 14.67 -8.05 10.28
CA TYR A 301 15.25 -6.81 10.77
C TYR A 301 14.40 -6.24 11.89
N ARG A 302 15.03 -5.68 12.91
CA ARG A 302 14.36 -4.81 13.88
C ARG A 302 14.63 -3.35 13.51
N VAL A 303 13.57 -2.61 13.24
CA VAL A 303 13.60 -1.17 13.04
C VAL A 303 13.16 -0.50 14.33
N ARG A 304 13.91 0.51 14.78
CA ARG A 304 13.64 1.24 16.01
C ARG A 304 13.98 2.71 15.90
N HIS A 305 13.21 3.55 16.59
CA HIS A 305 13.63 4.90 16.89
C HIS A 305 14.76 4.87 17.93
N THR A 306 15.77 5.72 17.76
CA THR A 306 16.99 5.70 18.60
C THR A 306 16.98 6.75 19.70
N GLY A 307 15.99 7.65 19.71
CA GLY A 307 15.95 8.82 20.60
C GLY A 307 16.78 10.00 20.10
N LYS A 308 17.49 9.87 18.98
CA LYS A 308 18.20 10.96 18.30
C LYS A 308 17.29 11.65 17.27
N PRO A 309 17.57 12.92 16.91
CA PRO A 309 16.87 13.60 15.82
C PRO A 309 16.78 12.74 14.56
N ALA A 310 15.60 12.70 13.96
CA ALA A 310 15.31 11.91 12.76
C ALA A 310 15.15 12.79 11.51
N HIS A 311 14.86 14.09 11.71
CA HIS A 311 14.65 15.07 10.64
C HIS A 311 13.66 14.54 9.59
N LEU A 312 12.55 13.96 10.08
CA LEU A 312 11.53 13.33 9.25
C LEU A 312 10.35 14.28 9.09
N PRO A 313 9.82 14.42 7.86
CA PRO A 313 8.45 14.88 7.68
C PRO A 313 7.46 14.01 8.45
N VAL A 314 6.62 14.64 9.27
CA VAL A 314 5.59 14.01 10.12
C VAL A 314 4.18 14.49 9.81
N ALA A 315 4.02 15.57 9.06
CA ALA A 315 2.73 15.98 8.48
C ALA A 315 2.96 16.67 7.13
N PHE A 316 2.04 16.43 6.19
CA PHE A 316 2.06 17.01 4.85
C PHE A 316 0.66 17.50 4.52
N VAL A 317 0.52 18.77 4.19
CA VAL A 317 -0.75 19.39 3.77
C VAL A 317 -0.55 20.06 2.43
N ALA A 318 -1.40 19.76 1.46
CA ALA A 318 -1.46 20.46 0.18
C ALA A 318 -2.73 21.29 0.10
N SER A 319 -2.60 22.56 -0.23
CA SER A 319 -3.67 23.54 -0.34
C SER A 319 -3.69 24.18 -1.72
N LYS A 320 -4.68 25.04 -1.97
CA LYS A 320 -4.76 25.84 -3.21
C LYS A 320 -3.59 26.81 -3.41
N THR A 321 -2.84 27.14 -2.35
CA THR A 321 -1.73 28.10 -2.41
C THR A 321 -0.37 27.43 -2.32
N GLY A 322 -0.28 26.17 -1.89
CA GLY A 322 0.99 25.47 -1.81
C GLY A 322 0.99 24.28 -0.86
N VAL A 323 2.10 24.08 -0.17
CA VAL A 323 2.34 22.92 0.70
C VAL A 323 2.83 23.36 2.07
N GLU A 324 2.29 22.77 3.12
CA GLU A 324 2.85 22.84 4.47
C GLU A 324 3.45 21.49 4.85
N LEU A 325 4.69 21.51 5.35
CA LEU A 325 5.44 20.34 5.75
C LEU A 325 5.95 20.50 7.18
N LYS A 326 5.50 19.65 8.09
CA LYS A 326 5.98 19.61 9.47
C LYS A 326 7.05 18.53 9.62
N PHE A 327 8.13 18.86 10.32
CA PHE A 327 9.26 18.00 10.63
C PHE A 327 9.27 17.62 12.12
N SER A 328 9.89 16.48 12.41
CA SER A 328 10.09 15.99 13.78
C SER A 328 11.03 16.88 14.59
N ASP A 329 11.98 17.54 13.93
CA ASP A 329 13.11 18.26 14.51
C ASP A 329 13.29 19.62 13.84
N PRO A 330 13.87 20.63 14.52
CA PRO A 330 14.09 21.95 13.94
C PRO A 330 15.07 21.93 12.75
N LEU A 331 14.79 22.76 11.75
CA LEU A 331 15.60 22.95 10.55
C LEU A 331 16.47 24.20 10.63
N ASP A 332 17.52 24.24 9.82
CA ASP A 332 18.32 25.43 9.58
C ASP A 332 17.48 26.48 8.80
N PRO A 333 17.33 27.71 9.31
CA PRO A 333 16.53 28.73 8.65
C PRO A 333 17.03 29.11 7.25
N LYS A 334 18.35 29.06 7.01
CA LYS A 334 18.93 29.52 5.74
C LYS A 334 18.50 28.62 4.58
N THR A 335 18.64 27.31 4.74
CA THR A 335 18.19 26.35 3.72
C THR A 335 16.66 26.19 3.72
N ALA A 336 16.02 26.21 4.89
CA ALA A 336 14.57 26.01 4.97
C ALA A 336 13.74 27.16 4.36
N THR A 337 14.27 28.39 4.35
CA THR A 337 13.59 29.57 3.77
C THR A 337 14.03 29.90 2.35
N ASP A 338 14.92 29.11 1.76
CA ASP A 338 15.36 29.26 0.38
C ASP A 338 14.44 28.48 -0.58
N PRO A 339 13.68 29.15 -1.46
CA PRO A 339 12.84 28.47 -2.45
C PRO A 339 13.60 27.53 -3.38
N GLU A 340 14.88 27.79 -3.67
CA GLU A 340 15.71 26.95 -4.54
C GLU A 340 16.08 25.60 -3.91
N SER A 341 15.92 25.48 -2.59
CA SER A 341 16.10 24.22 -1.85
C SER A 341 14.96 23.21 -2.08
N TYR A 342 13.94 23.60 -2.87
CA TYR A 342 12.75 22.78 -3.15
C TYR A 342 12.50 22.63 -4.65
N GLY A 343 12.28 21.40 -5.10
CA GLY A 343 11.83 21.08 -6.46
C GLY A 343 10.45 20.44 -6.41
N VAL A 344 9.50 20.93 -7.21
CA VAL A 344 8.13 20.41 -7.23
C VAL A 344 7.73 20.01 -8.63
N GLU A 345 7.21 18.79 -8.77
CA GLU A 345 6.67 18.25 -10.02
C GLU A 345 5.30 17.61 -9.78
N ARG A 346 4.41 17.61 -10.77
CA ARG A 346 3.14 16.87 -10.72
C ARG A 346 2.79 16.18 -12.03
N TRP A 347 1.95 15.15 -11.95
CA TRP A 347 1.39 14.47 -13.11
C TRP A 347 0.14 13.66 -12.75
N ASN A 348 -0.57 13.21 -13.78
CA ASN A 348 -1.70 12.29 -13.70
C ASN A 348 -1.44 10.98 -14.44
N TYR A 349 -2.24 9.98 -14.09
CA TYR A 349 -2.25 8.68 -14.74
C TYR A 349 -3.53 8.48 -15.54
N TYR A 350 -3.43 7.77 -16.67
CA TYR A 350 -4.61 7.28 -17.39
C TYR A 350 -4.90 5.84 -17.01
N TRP A 351 -6.13 5.60 -16.56
CA TRP A 351 -6.67 4.27 -16.31
C TRP A 351 -7.15 3.63 -17.61
N SER A 352 -6.56 2.49 -17.95
CA SER A 352 -6.84 1.74 -19.18
C SER A 352 -6.42 0.27 -19.02
N SER A 353 -6.81 -0.60 -19.94
CA SER A 353 -6.38 -2.02 -19.94
C SER A 353 -4.89 -2.24 -20.18
N ASN A 354 -4.14 -1.20 -20.55
CA ASN A 354 -2.70 -1.26 -20.75
C ASN A 354 -1.95 -1.63 -19.47
N TYR A 355 -0.76 -2.21 -19.64
CA TYR A 355 0.15 -2.44 -18.53
C TYR A 355 0.73 -1.12 -18.04
N GLY A 356 0.28 -0.66 -16.88
CA GLY A 356 0.69 0.63 -16.32
C GLY A 356 0.16 1.80 -17.13
N SER A 357 0.71 2.99 -16.87
CA SER A 357 0.37 4.21 -17.56
C SER A 357 1.59 5.10 -17.71
N LYS A 358 1.61 5.90 -18.78
CA LYS A 358 2.57 7.00 -18.89
C LYS A 358 2.21 8.09 -17.88
N HIS A 359 3.13 9.02 -17.66
CA HIS A 359 2.87 10.20 -16.85
C HIS A 359 2.36 11.32 -17.76
N TYR A 360 1.19 11.85 -17.45
CA TYR A 360 0.53 12.88 -18.25
C TYR A 360 0.52 14.20 -17.50
N SER A 361 0.74 15.28 -18.25
CA SER A 361 0.63 16.64 -17.74
C SER A 361 -0.78 16.90 -17.19
N VAL A 362 -0.84 17.61 -16.08
CA VAL A 362 -2.09 18.12 -15.48
C VAL A 362 -2.52 19.42 -16.17
N SER A 363 -1.54 20.23 -16.62
CA SER A 363 -1.78 21.52 -17.27
C SER A 363 -2.04 21.44 -18.77
N GLU A 364 -1.43 20.47 -19.47
CA GLU A 364 -1.49 20.31 -20.93
C GLU A 364 -2.08 18.96 -21.30
N ARG A 365 -3.37 18.95 -21.65
CA ARG A 365 -4.12 17.72 -21.94
C ARG A 365 -3.44 16.89 -23.04
N GLY A 366 -3.11 15.65 -22.70
CA GLY A 366 -2.52 14.68 -23.64
C GLY A 366 -1.00 14.73 -23.74
N ALA A 367 -0.33 15.75 -23.18
CA ALA A 367 1.12 15.81 -23.13
C ALA A 367 1.68 14.75 -22.16
N VAL A 368 2.69 14.02 -22.61
CA VAL A 368 3.39 13.01 -21.80
C VAL A 368 4.62 13.67 -21.17
N LYS A 369 4.44 14.30 -20.01
CA LYS A 369 5.48 14.96 -19.23
C LYS A 369 5.03 15.16 -17.79
N HIS A 370 5.96 15.54 -16.92
CA HIS A 370 5.63 16.14 -15.63
C HIS A 370 5.50 17.66 -15.80
N ASP A 371 4.62 18.27 -15.00
CA ASP A 371 4.58 19.72 -14.87
C ASP A 371 5.48 20.13 -13.71
N ALA A 372 6.53 20.89 -13.98
CA ALA A 372 7.32 21.54 -12.95
C ALA A 372 6.52 22.71 -12.36
N LEU A 373 6.50 22.82 -11.03
CA LEU A 373 5.85 23.92 -10.31
C LEU A 373 6.91 24.78 -9.62
N THR A 374 6.70 26.10 -9.67
CA THR A 374 7.60 27.07 -9.04
C THR A 374 7.20 27.28 -7.59
N VAL A 375 8.15 27.04 -6.68
CA VAL A 375 8.07 27.50 -5.29
C VAL A 375 8.44 28.97 -5.29
N THR A 376 7.49 29.86 -4.98
CA THR A 376 7.71 31.31 -5.03
C THR A 376 8.19 31.86 -3.69
N VAL A 377 7.77 31.23 -2.59
CA VAL A 377 8.18 31.60 -1.24
C VAL A 377 8.29 30.35 -0.36
N ALA A 378 9.32 30.32 0.49
CA ALA A 378 9.45 29.35 1.57
C ALA A 378 9.52 30.10 2.91
N ARG A 379 8.71 29.67 3.89
CA ARG A 379 8.65 30.26 5.23
C ARG A 379 8.90 29.17 6.25
N LEU A 380 9.65 29.50 7.30
CA LEU A 380 9.86 28.64 8.44
C LEU A 380 9.12 29.20 9.66
N SER A 381 8.33 28.35 10.30
CA SER A 381 7.68 28.65 11.58
C SER A 381 8.69 28.95 12.70
N ALA A 382 8.23 29.65 13.74
CA ALA A 382 9.09 30.10 14.84
C ALA A 382 9.76 28.96 15.63
N ASP A 383 9.16 27.76 15.67
CA ASP A 383 9.76 26.58 16.32
C ASP A 383 10.77 25.85 15.42
N GLY A 384 10.96 26.33 14.19
CA GLY A 384 11.86 25.77 13.20
C GLY A 384 11.39 24.45 12.58
N ARG A 385 10.15 24.00 12.83
CA ARG A 385 9.72 22.64 12.46
C ARG A 385 8.70 22.59 11.33
N THR A 386 8.06 23.69 10.99
CA THR A 386 7.07 23.75 9.92
C THR A 386 7.55 24.66 8.81
N VAL A 387 7.66 24.12 7.60
CA VAL A 387 7.93 24.84 6.37
C VAL A 387 6.61 25.04 5.62
N THR A 388 6.32 26.28 5.24
CA THR A 388 5.20 26.62 4.35
C THR A 388 5.77 27.11 3.02
N LEU A 389 5.41 26.41 1.95
CA LEU A 389 5.82 26.69 0.57
C LEU A 389 4.63 27.26 -0.18
N ASP A 390 4.79 28.46 -0.74
CA ASP A 390 3.85 28.99 -1.73
C ASP A 390 4.25 28.42 -3.09
N ILE A 391 3.32 27.73 -3.75
CA ILE A 391 3.57 27.04 -5.01
C ILE A 391 2.56 27.53 -6.04
N ALA A 392 3.08 28.03 -7.17
CA ALA A 392 2.23 28.53 -8.24
C ALA A 392 1.42 27.40 -8.91
N ASP A 393 0.20 27.74 -9.34
CA ASP A 393 -0.68 26.86 -10.12
C ASP A 393 -1.01 25.52 -9.42
N MET A 394 -1.16 25.46 -8.09
CA MET A 394 -1.59 24.23 -7.41
C MET A 394 -2.96 23.73 -7.90
N ARG A 395 -3.01 22.44 -8.27
CA ARG A 395 -4.24 21.75 -8.75
C ARG A 395 -4.25 20.32 -8.24
N PRO A 396 -5.44 19.69 -8.13
CA PRO A 396 -5.52 18.26 -7.88
C PRO A 396 -4.71 17.44 -8.89
N SER A 397 -3.97 16.45 -8.39
CA SER A 397 -3.20 15.51 -9.20
C SER A 397 -3.11 14.14 -8.54
N ASP A 398 -2.93 13.09 -9.36
CA ASP A 398 -2.64 11.75 -8.87
C ASP A 398 -1.28 11.73 -8.15
N GLN A 399 -0.31 12.50 -8.64
CA GLN A 399 1.00 12.62 -8.02
C GLN A 399 1.48 14.07 -7.95
N LEU A 400 2.01 14.43 -6.80
CA LEU A 400 2.88 15.58 -6.55
C LEU A 400 4.16 15.03 -5.92
N LEU A 401 5.29 15.34 -6.54
CA LEU A 401 6.63 15.00 -6.07
C LEU A 401 7.28 16.28 -5.54
N LEU A 402 7.56 16.30 -4.24
CA LEU A 402 8.35 17.36 -3.59
C LEU A 402 9.74 16.81 -3.29
N LYS A 403 10.75 17.39 -3.92
CA LYS A 403 12.17 17.16 -3.65
C LYS A 403 12.66 18.28 -2.74
N LEU A 404 13.42 17.93 -1.71
CA LEU A 404 14.00 18.90 -0.79
C LEU A 404 15.46 18.56 -0.51
N ASN A 405 16.25 19.61 -0.29
CA ASN A 405 17.64 19.52 0.13
C ASN A 405 17.91 20.60 1.18
N LEU A 406 17.71 20.25 2.45
CA LEU A 406 17.76 21.16 3.58
C LEU A 406 18.81 20.71 4.58
N ASP A 407 19.12 21.57 5.54
CA ASP A 407 19.90 21.22 6.73
C ASP A 407 19.01 21.24 7.97
N GLY A 408 19.27 20.33 8.92
CA GLY A 408 18.76 20.41 10.27
C GLY A 408 19.41 21.56 11.03
N ALA A 409 18.78 22.07 12.09
CA ALA A 409 19.41 23.08 12.94
C ALA A 409 20.71 22.60 13.62
N ASP A 410 20.92 21.27 13.65
CA ASP A 410 22.13 20.60 14.10
C ASP A 410 23.18 20.36 12.98
N GLY A 411 22.92 20.86 11.77
CA GLY A 411 23.77 20.71 10.58
C GLY A 411 23.65 19.35 9.87
N ALA A 412 22.68 18.51 10.25
CA ALA A 412 22.45 17.24 9.55
C ALA A 412 21.77 17.46 8.19
N LEU A 413 22.28 16.83 7.13
CA LEU A 413 21.65 16.90 5.81
C LEU A 413 20.27 16.22 5.81
N VAL A 414 19.26 16.95 5.35
CA VAL A 414 17.88 16.52 5.17
C VAL A 414 17.55 16.58 3.68
N SER A 415 17.91 15.53 2.94
CA SER A 415 17.61 15.39 1.51
C SER A 415 16.61 14.26 1.28
N ARG A 416 15.46 14.56 0.67
CA ARG A 416 14.36 13.60 0.49
C ARG A 416 13.50 13.88 -0.75
N GLU A 417 12.89 12.81 -1.24
CA GLU A 417 11.79 12.86 -2.21
C GLU A 417 10.49 12.42 -1.53
N ILE A 418 9.48 13.28 -1.57
CA ILE A 418 8.17 13.08 -0.97
C ILE A 418 7.15 12.89 -2.10
N TYR A 419 6.48 11.75 -2.08
CA TYR A 419 5.49 11.39 -3.09
C TYR A 419 4.09 11.50 -2.50
N ALA A 420 3.35 12.56 -2.85
CA ALA A 420 1.99 12.80 -2.39
C ALA A 420 0.96 12.53 -3.48
N THR A 421 -0.15 11.88 -3.12
CA THR A 421 -1.34 11.82 -3.96
C THR A 421 -2.32 12.88 -3.48
N VAL A 422 -2.67 13.81 -4.38
CA VAL A 422 -3.36 15.06 -4.02
C VAL A 422 -4.62 15.24 -4.86
N PRO A 423 -5.63 14.36 -4.70
CA PRO A 423 -6.87 14.46 -5.47
C PRO A 423 -7.78 15.59 -4.99
N VAL A 424 -7.56 16.09 -3.76
CA VAL A 424 -8.26 17.23 -3.18
C VAL A 424 -7.21 18.14 -2.54
N LEU A 425 -7.38 19.44 -2.74
CA LEU A 425 -6.58 20.47 -2.07
C LEU A 425 -7.39 21.03 -0.91
N GLU A 426 -6.74 21.22 0.24
CA GLU A 426 -7.34 21.99 1.33
C GLU A 426 -7.64 23.42 0.85
N ALA A 427 -8.69 24.02 1.39
CA ALA A 427 -8.88 25.46 1.22
C ALA A 427 -7.61 26.16 1.70
N ALA A 428 -7.23 27.27 1.05
CA ALA A 428 -6.13 28.08 1.55
C ALA A 428 -6.41 28.40 3.03
N GLY A 429 -5.48 28.05 3.90
CA GLY A 429 -5.58 28.37 5.33
C GLY A 429 -5.77 29.87 5.50
N LYS A 430 -6.68 30.24 6.42
CA LYS A 430 -6.85 31.60 6.92
C LYS A 430 -5.61 32.08 7.65
#